data_AF-A0A7R9KYY3-F1
#
_entry.id   AF-A0A7R9KYY3-F1
#
_cell.length_a   1.000
_cell.length_b   1.000
_cell.length_c   1.000
_cell.angle_alpha   90.00
_cell.angle_beta   90.00
_cell.angle_gamma   90.00
#
_symmetry.space_group_name_H-M   'P 1'
#
loop_
_entity.id
_entity.type
_entity.pdbx_description
1 polymer ?
#
loop_
_entity_poly.entity_id
_entity_poly.type
_entity_poly.pdbx_seq_one_letter_code
_entity_poly.pdbx_strand_id
1 'polypeptide(L)'
;MARERTHEFFSTVKSIEGKPQYMNNELRSRRTANKWSNGSVNHSLQSSTHYKTYVQFMRGSRSVARDLFSTYQKLEKINVLAQKKTIFDGEEASKELNELVYIVKQDITSLNQQIESLRQQQLQQLHQQNGQNIDNHSKNVVLTLQHQLANISSNFKNTLQLRTQNMAQQKLRREQFTTSAAMPSHVNSTVIDLSDDLVDTSGGREAERREQKQLLIYEDQSNDYLEERASTMHSIESTIVELGTIFTQLASMVQQQEEMITRIDANVTDTALNVEAAHQSLLQYFSSVTNNRWLIIKRSVDAMDTCLITSTILSFLVSFIYVGSLYCWPKQTHRDNPETIKRRFVSVFGAILLSIIVLIVFNGDRNVSSLAMSLGVHWPQHLSTTQLILNCILLPLMQTSVLFMGPIVINLIQAKDSHMNRKNIYTIDLIVIRNYMIAPITEELIFRGVLSTLLDKCWSLNGTLIISSLLFGFSHSHHYLFEVNDMTLRRRGGRRSWWPAIEQMTYTSLFAMYACLLYLRSHRFIITPILVHSFCNLMGFPDLEAIASSKPAITLTATGFVLWLLSVSYVYSSL
;
A
#
# COMPACT_ATOMS: atom_id res chain seq x y z
N MET A 1 -15.09 7.57 23.51
CA MET A 1 -15.31 6.67 22.35
C MET A 1 -14.05 6.66 21.51
N ALA A 2 -13.31 5.55 21.48
CA ALA A 2 -12.17 5.40 20.58
C ALA A 2 -12.70 5.26 19.14
N ARG A 3 -12.26 6.14 18.25
CA ARG A 3 -12.64 6.14 16.83
C ARG A 3 -12.11 4.85 16.18
N GLU A 4 -12.97 4.12 15.49
CA GLU A 4 -12.57 2.94 14.73
C GLU A 4 -11.69 3.37 13.55
N ARG A 5 -10.40 3.00 13.59
CA ARG A 5 -9.39 3.36 12.57
C ARG A 5 -9.02 2.19 11.66
N THR A 6 -9.76 1.10 11.75
CA THR A 6 -9.58 -0.12 10.95
C THR A 6 -9.60 0.19 9.44
N HIS A 7 -10.49 1.11 9.03
CA HIS A 7 -10.60 1.51 7.63
C HIS A 7 -9.38 2.33 7.13
N GLU A 8 -8.83 3.20 7.98
CA GLU A 8 -7.59 3.94 7.66
C GLU A 8 -6.43 2.96 7.46
N PHE A 9 -6.30 1.97 8.33
CA PHE A 9 -5.28 0.92 8.21
C PHE A 9 -5.42 0.12 6.90
N PHE A 10 -6.63 -0.36 6.57
CA PHE A 10 -6.86 -1.09 5.31
C PHE A 10 -6.60 -0.22 4.07
N SER A 11 -6.93 1.07 4.13
CA SER A 11 -6.64 2.01 3.05
C SER A 11 -5.13 2.23 2.86
N THR A 12 -4.36 2.28 3.95
CA THR A 12 -2.90 2.41 3.87
C THR A 12 -2.25 1.15 3.34
N VAL A 13 -2.70 -0.04 3.78
CA VAL A 13 -2.22 -1.33 3.28
C VAL A 13 -2.50 -1.48 1.78
N LYS A 14 -3.73 -1.19 1.32
CA LYS A 14 -4.05 -1.19 -0.12
C LYS A 14 -3.21 -0.20 -0.92
N SER A 15 -2.89 0.97 -0.35
CA SER A 15 -1.99 1.94 -1.02
C SER A 15 -0.55 1.43 -1.13
N ILE A 16 -0.13 0.54 -0.24
CA ILE A 16 1.19 -0.11 -0.26
C ILE A 16 1.19 -1.25 -1.27
N GLU A 17 0.11 -2.04 -1.35
CA GLU A 17 -0.05 -3.13 -2.34
C GLU A 17 -0.22 -2.61 -3.78
N GLY A 18 -0.80 -1.43 -3.96
CA GLY A 18 -0.96 -0.78 -5.27
C GLY A 18 0.32 -0.21 -5.88
N LYS A 19 1.47 -0.31 -5.19
CA LYS A 19 2.75 0.12 -5.76
C LYS A 19 3.28 -0.93 -6.73
N PRO A 20 3.57 -0.57 -7.98
CA PRO A 20 4.00 -1.50 -9.02
C PRO A 20 5.31 -2.22 -8.68
N GLN A 21 5.41 -3.47 -9.17
CA GLN A 21 6.40 -4.50 -8.81
C GLN A 21 7.88 -4.09 -8.92
N TYR A 22 8.20 -2.97 -9.57
CA TYR A 22 9.57 -2.46 -9.65
C TYR A 22 10.12 -1.97 -8.30
N MET A 23 9.27 -1.46 -7.39
CA MET A 23 9.73 -1.03 -6.06
C MET A 23 10.00 -2.23 -5.12
N ASN A 24 9.29 -3.34 -5.32
CA ASN A 24 9.57 -4.61 -4.64
C ASN A 24 10.89 -5.22 -5.12
N ASN A 25 11.21 -5.09 -6.40
CA ASN A 25 12.51 -5.49 -6.95
C ASN A 25 13.65 -4.60 -6.44
N GLU A 26 13.42 -3.30 -6.20
CA GLU A 26 14.45 -2.41 -5.63
C GLU A 26 14.75 -2.70 -4.15
N LEU A 27 13.73 -3.04 -3.34
CA LEU A 27 13.93 -3.48 -1.95
C LEU A 27 14.61 -4.86 -1.86
N ARG A 28 14.30 -5.76 -2.81
CA ARG A 28 15.01 -7.05 -2.97
C ARG A 28 16.44 -6.87 -3.48
N SER A 29 16.63 -5.93 -4.42
CA SER A 29 17.92 -5.57 -5.01
C SER A 29 18.85 -4.88 -4.02
N ARG A 30 18.31 -3.99 -3.16
CA ARG A 30 19.06 -3.39 -2.04
C ARG A 30 19.47 -4.42 -0.98
N ARG A 31 18.68 -5.49 -0.77
CA ARG A 31 19.10 -6.64 0.05
C ARG A 31 20.24 -7.45 -0.59
N THR A 32 20.37 -7.46 -1.92
CA THR A 32 21.46 -8.14 -2.63
C THR A 32 22.67 -7.25 -2.91
N ALA A 33 22.52 -5.93 -2.95
CA ALA A 33 23.59 -4.97 -3.29
C ALA A 33 24.50 -4.61 -2.10
N ASN A 34 24.07 -4.81 -0.85
CA ASN A 34 24.96 -4.71 0.32
C ASN A 34 25.87 -5.94 0.52
N LYS A 35 26.01 -6.81 -0.49
CA LYS A 35 26.78 -8.06 -0.43
C LYS A 35 28.25 -7.89 -0.86
N TRP A 36 28.80 -6.69 -0.74
CA TRP A 36 30.23 -6.40 -0.97
C TRP A 36 30.78 -5.63 0.25
N SER A 37 30.64 -6.27 1.41
CA SER A 37 31.36 -5.96 2.64
C SER A 37 31.55 -7.31 3.34
N ASN A 38 32.80 -7.73 3.44
CA ASN A 38 33.21 -8.97 4.10
C ASN A 38 32.71 -8.98 5.55
N GLY A 39 31.77 -9.87 5.86
CA GLY A 39 31.28 -10.09 7.22
C GLY A 39 30.02 -10.96 7.27
N SER A 40 30.21 -12.28 7.41
CA SER A 40 29.24 -13.27 7.90
C SER A 40 27.86 -13.38 7.21
N VAL A 41 27.73 -14.36 6.31
CA VAL A 41 26.48 -14.77 5.65
C VAL A 41 25.55 -15.63 6.55
N ASN A 42 25.84 -15.79 7.85
CA ASN A 42 25.10 -16.74 8.69
C ASN A 42 23.78 -16.22 9.31
N HIS A 43 23.47 -14.93 9.26
CA HIS A 43 22.33 -14.38 10.03
C HIS A 43 20.93 -14.61 9.42
N SER A 44 20.83 -14.90 8.11
CA SER A 44 19.51 -15.02 7.44
C SER A 44 18.89 -16.43 7.51
N LEU A 45 19.69 -17.47 7.72
CA LEU A 45 19.19 -18.83 7.94
C LEU A 45 18.71 -19.06 9.37
N GLN A 46 19.35 -18.44 10.37
CA GLN A 46 18.95 -18.58 11.78
C GLN A 46 17.55 -18.02 12.05
N SER A 47 17.18 -16.88 11.45
CA SER A 47 15.83 -16.30 11.60
C SER A 47 14.71 -17.23 11.12
N SER A 48 14.96 -18.01 10.05
CA SER A 48 13.99 -18.98 9.52
C SER A 48 13.84 -20.20 10.43
N THR A 49 14.93 -20.65 11.06
CA THR A 49 14.92 -21.80 11.97
C THR A 49 14.19 -21.48 13.27
N HIS A 50 14.48 -20.33 13.91
CA HIS A 50 13.81 -19.92 15.16
C HIS A 50 12.29 -19.84 15.01
N TYR A 51 11.80 -19.26 13.91
CA TYR A 51 10.36 -19.16 13.65
C TYR A 51 9.71 -20.54 13.45
N LYS A 52 10.39 -21.46 12.74
CA LYS A 52 9.91 -22.84 12.58
C LYS A 52 9.83 -23.58 13.92
N THR A 53 10.85 -23.44 14.77
CA THR A 53 10.86 -24.05 16.11
C THR A 53 9.75 -23.46 17.00
N TYR A 54 9.51 -22.15 16.94
CA TYR A 54 8.40 -21.51 17.66
C TYR A 54 7.03 -22.00 17.18
N VAL A 55 6.82 -22.12 15.86
CA VAL A 55 5.56 -22.65 15.31
C VAL A 55 5.34 -24.11 15.73
N GLN A 56 6.39 -24.91 15.78
CA GLN A 56 6.32 -26.29 16.30
C GLN A 56 5.95 -26.32 17.78
N PHE A 57 6.59 -25.50 18.60
CA PHE A 57 6.25 -25.33 20.02
C PHE A 57 4.78 -24.91 20.20
N MET A 58 4.27 -23.96 19.42
CA MET A 58 2.89 -23.49 19.50
C MET A 58 1.88 -24.56 19.08
N ARG A 59 2.22 -25.39 18.08
CA ARG A 59 1.39 -26.54 17.70
C ARG A 59 1.33 -27.57 18.83
N GLY A 60 2.47 -27.88 19.46
CA GLY A 60 2.54 -28.76 20.62
C GLY A 60 1.73 -28.23 21.80
N SER A 61 1.92 -26.96 22.15
CA SER A 61 1.18 -26.28 23.22
C SER A 61 -0.34 -26.30 23.00
N ARG A 62 -0.80 -26.12 21.76
CA ARG A 62 -2.22 -26.20 21.42
C ARG A 62 -2.78 -27.62 21.57
N SER A 63 -2.00 -28.64 21.22
CA SER A 63 -2.40 -30.04 21.42
C SER A 63 -2.57 -30.34 22.90
N VAL A 64 -1.56 -29.99 23.72
CA VAL A 64 -1.61 -30.16 25.18
C VAL A 64 -2.81 -29.44 25.79
N ALA A 65 -3.09 -28.19 25.39
CA ALA A 65 -4.24 -27.46 25.88
C ALA A 65 -5.58 -28.15 25.56
N ARG A 66 -5.71 -28.75 24.37
CA ARG A 66 -6.91 -29.49 23.98
C ARG A 66 -7.07 -30.77 24.80
N ASP A 67 -5.98 -31.50 24.99
CA ASP A 67 -5.97 -32.75 25.74
C ASP A 67 -6.25 -32.49 27.22
N LEU A 68 -5.68 -31.42 27.78
CA LEU A 68 -5.95 -30.93 29.13
C LEU A 68 -7.44 -30.60 29.35
N PHE A 69 -8.07 -29.91 28.40
CA PHE A 69 -9.50 -29.62 28.46
C PHE A 69 -10.36 -30.89 28.40
N SER A 70 -10.01 -31.84 27.53
CA SER A 70 -10.67 -33.15 27.46
C SER A 70 -10.55 -33.91 28.78
N THR A 71 -9.37 -33.93 29.41
CA THR A 71 -9.15 -34.57 30.72
C THR A 71 -9.95 -33.90 31.82
N TYR A 72 -10.06 -32.57 31.81
CA TYR A 72 -10.90 -31.82 32.74
C TYR A 72 -12.39 -32.21 32.62
N GLN A 73 -12.92 -32.37 31.40
CA GLN A 73 -14.30 -32.81 31.20
C GLN A 73 -14.53 -34.23 31.74
N LYS A 74 -13.60 -35.16 31.52
CA LYS A 74 -13.67 -36.51 32.10
C LYS A 74 -13.62 -36.47 33.62
N LEU A 75 -12.75 -35.64 34.19
CA LEU A 75 -12.64 -35.45 35.64
C LEU A 75 -13.94 -34.94 36.26
N GLU A 76 -14.61 -33.97 35.61
CA GLU A 76 -15.89 -33.45 36.09
C GLU A 76 -16.97 -34.56 36.13
N LYS A 77 -16.99 -35.44 35.11
CA LYS A 77 -17.86 -36.62 35.10
C LYS A 77 -17.54 -37.57 36.27
N ILE A 78 -16.26 -37.81 36.57
CA ILE A 78 -15.85 -38.63 37.73
C ILE A 78 -16.32 -37.98 39.04
N ASN A 79 -16.18 -36.66 39.19
CA ASN A 79 -16.60 -35.95 40.39
C ASN A 79 -18.11 -36.10 40.64
N VAL A 80 -18.92 -35.94 39.60
CA VAL A 80 -20.37 -36.17 39.66
C VAL A 80 -20.70 -37.62 40.06
N LEU A 81 -20.02 -38.61 39.47
CA LEU A 81 -20.24 -40.02 39.80
C LEU A 81 -19.77 -40.36 41.22
N ALA A 82 -18.65 -39.80 41.68
CA ALA A 82 -18.12 -40.02 43.03
C ALA A 82 -19.01 -39.41 44.13
N GLN A 83 -19.78 -38.37 43.81
CA GLN A 83 -20.74 -37.73 44.73
C GLN A 83 -22.09 -38.45 44.82
N LYS A 84 -22.49 -39.24 43.81
CA LYS A 84 -23.73 -40.02 43.83
C LYS A 84 -23.62 -41.17 44.85
N LYS A 85 -24.19 -40.96 46.05
CA LYS A 85 -24.19 -41.91 47.18
C LYS A 85 -25.20 -43.07 47.04
N THR A 86 -25.44 -43.64 45.86
CA THR A 86 -26.49 -44.68 45.71
C THR A 86 -25.95 -46.09 46.01
N ILE A 87 -26.67 -46.82 46.86
CA ILE A 87 -26.35 -48.19 47.32
C ILE A 87 -26.76 -49.25 46.28
N PHE A 88 -27.59 -48.87 45.30
CA PHE A 88 -28.27 -49.81 44.40
C PHE A 88 -27.86 -49.71 42.91
N ASP A 89 -27.04 -48.73 42.52
CA ASP A 89 -26.44 -48.65 41.15
C ASP A 89 -24.99 -49.19 41.11
N GLY A 90 -24.60 -49.93 42.14
CA GLY A 90 -23.21 -50.02 42.61
C GLY A 90 -22.22 -50.75 41.70
N GLU A 91 -22.67 -51.62 40.80
CA GLU A 91 -21.74 -52.42 39.98
C GLU A 91 -21.37 -51.72 38.65
N GLU A 92 -22.36 -51.26 37.90
CA GLU A 92 -22.15 -50.59 36.60
C GLU A 92 -21.50 -49.21 36.76
N ALA A 93 -21.97 -48.41 37.72
CA ALA A 93 -21.40 -47.10 38.01
C ALA A 93 -19.97 -47.19 38.57
N SER A 94 -19.64 -48.25 39.32
CA SER A 94 -18.28 -48.48 39.83
C SER A 94 -17.32 -48.93 38.72
N LYS A 95 -17.79 -49.74 37.76
CA LYS A 95 -17.03 -50.13 36.57
C LYS A 95 -16.73 -48.92 35.67
N GLU A 96 -17.75 -48.10 35.33
CA GLU A 96 -17.57 -46.87 34.56
C GLU A 96 -16.60 -45.90 35.25
N LEU A 97 -16.70 -45.76 36.57
CA LEU A 97 -15.82 -44.88 37.33
C LEU A 97 -14.37 -45.41 37.37
N ASN A 98 -14.17 -46.73 37.52
CA ASN A 98 -12.84 -47.35 37.45
C ASN A 98 -12.17 -47.14 36.08
N GLU A 99 -12.93 -47.28 35.00
CA GLU A 99 -12.45 -47.02 33.64
C GLU A 99 -12.06 -45.55 33.46
N LEU A 100 -12.92 -44.62 33.88
CA LEU A 100 -12.64 -43.19 33.81
C LEU A 100 -11.42 -42.78 34.65
N VAL A 101 -11.24 -43.36 35.85
CA VAL A 101 -10.06 -43.16 36.70
C VAL A 101 -8.78 -43.63 35.99
N TYR A 102 -8.83 -44.79 35.33
CA TYR A 102 -7.70 -45.29 34.55
C TYR A 102 -7.35 -44.38 33.37
N ILE A 103 -8.36 -43.92 32.63
CA ILE A 103 -8.18 -42.99 31.50
C ILE A 103 -7.59 -41.66 31.98
N VAL A 104 -8.14 -41.06 33.03
CA VAL A 104 -7.64 -39.77 33.56
C VAL A 104 -6.24 -39.91 34.14
N LYS A 105 -5.90 -41.05 34.77
CA LYS A 105 -4.53 -41.36 35.21
C LYS A 105 -3.55 -41.35 34.03
N GLN A 106 -3.90 -42.04 32.94
CA GLN A 106 -3.08 -42.10 31.74
C GLN A 106 -2.94 -40.71 31.09
N ASP A 107 -4.05 -39.97 30.98
CA ASP A 107 -4.07 -38.63 30.42
C ASP A 107 -3.19 -37.66 31.23
N ILE A 108 -3.28 -37.63 32.56
CA ILE A 108 -2.44 -36.78 33.42
C ILE A 108 -0.96 -37.13 33.26
N THR A 109 -0.62 -38.42 33.20
CA THR A 109 0.76 -38.88 33.02
C THR A 109 1.31 -38.44 31.66
N SER A 110 0.51 -38.60 30.59
CA SER A 110 0.87 -38.15 29.25
C SER A 110 1.02 -36.63 29.18
N LEU A 111 0.09 -35.88 29.76
CA LEU A 111 0.13 -34.42 29.80
C LEU A 111 1.38 -33.91 30.54
N ASN A 112 1.76 -34.55 31.65
CA ASN A 112 2.98 -34.20 32.38
C ASN A 112 4.23 -34.39 31.51
N GLN A 113 4.33 -35.51 30.78
CA GLN A 113 5.44 -35.76 29.85
C GLN A 113 5.48 -34.76 28.68
N GLN A 114 4.31 -34.43 28.11
CA GLN A 114 4.23 -33.47 27.01
C GLN A 114 4.59 -32.05 27.45
N ILE A 115 4.12 -31.60 28.61
CA ILE A 115 4.47 -30.28 29.18
C ILE A 115 5.96 -30.21 29.49
N GLU A 116 6.55 -31.28 30.01
CA GLU A 116 7.99 -31.36 30.26
C GLU A 116 8.81 -31.25 28.96
N SER A 117 8.34 -31.87 27.87
CA SER A 117 8.97 -31.73 26.55
C SER A 117 8.91 -30.28 26.02
N LEU A 118 7.78 -29.59 26.21
CA LEU A 118 7.61 -28.19 25.83
C LEU A 118 8.51 -27.27 26.67
N ARG A 119 8.66 -27.58 27.96
CA ARG A 119 9.59 -26.89 28.87
C ARG A 119 11.05 -27.03 28.41
N GLN A 120 11.45 -28.24 28.01
CA GLN A 120 12.81 -28.47 27.48
C GLN A 120 13.07 -27.72 26.18
N GLN A 121 12.09 -27.70 25.27
CA GLN A 121 12.17 -26.90 24.03
C GLN A 121 12.31 -25.40 24.31
N GLN A 122 11.58 -24.90 25.31
CA GLN A 122 11.65 -23.51 25.75
C GLN A 122 13.00 -23.17 26.42
N LEU A 123 13.60 -24.09 27.19
CA LEU A 123 14.93 -23.92 27.80
C LEU A 123 16.07 -23.92 26.77
N GLN A 124 15.95 -24.72 25.70
CA GLN A 124 16.92 -24.71 24.60
C GLN A 124 16.93 -23.39 23.82
N GLN A 125 15.77 -22.73 23.70
CA GLN A 125 15.66 -21.44 23.01
C GLN A 125 16.35 -20.29 23.78
N LEU A 126 16.40 -20.35 25.11
CA LEU A 126 17.01 -19.30 25.94
C LEU A 126 18.52 -19.11 25.75
N HIS A 127 19.23 -20.12 25.25
CA HIS A 127 20.68 -20.04 25.03
C HIS A 127 21.08 -19.32 23.72
N GLN A 128 20.11 -19.00 22.84
CA GLN A 128 20.35 -18.25 21.61
C GLN A 128 19.75 -16.84 21.73
N GLN A 129 20.57 -15.90 22.21
CA GLN A 129 20.21 -14.50 22.42
C GLN A 129 19.74 -13.82 21.12
N ASN A 130 18.42 -13.52 21.00
CA ASN A 130 17.91 -12.28 20.39
C ASN A 130 16.36 -12.11 20.34
N GLY A 131 15.55 -12.86 21.10
CA GLY A 131 14.09 -12.86 20.93
C GLY A 131 13.26 -12.56 22.18
N GLN A 132 13.50 -11.45 22.89
CA GLN A 132 12.86 -11.15 24.20
C GLN A 132 11.34 -11.43 24.24
N ASN A 133 10.58 -11.02 23.22
CA ASN A 133 9.12 -11.17 23.23
C ASN A 133 8.62 -12.60 22.97
N ILE A 134 9.27 -13.33 22.05
CA ILE A 134 8.86 -14.69 21.68
C ILE A 134 9.23 -15.67 22.79
N ASP A 135 10.42 -15.48 23.36
CA ASP A 135 10.91 -16.32 24.45
C ASP A 135 10.01 -16.16 25.68
N ASN A 136 9.68 -14.91 26.04
CA ASN A 136 8.78 -14.60 27.17
C ASN A 136 7.37 -15.19 26.96
N HIS A 137 6.82 -15.09 25.74
CA HIS A 137 5.52 -15.71 25.44
C HIS A 137 5.56 -17.22 25.64
N SER A 138 6.55 -17.91 25.07
CA SER A 138 6.70 -19.36 25.20
C SER A 138 6.84 -19.80 26.67
N LYS A 139 7.57 -19.03 27.50
CA LYS A 139 7.60 -19.30 28.96
C LYS A 139 6.20 -19.24 29.54
N ASN A 140 5.50 -18.12 29.33
CA ASN A 140 4.17 -17.89 29.91
C ASN A 140 3.15 -18.96 29.50
N VAL A 141 3.23 -19.48 28.27
CA VAL A 141 2.38 -20.58 27.82
C VAL A 141 2.66 -21.86 28.63
N VAL A 142 3.94 -22.25 28.77
CA VAL A 142 4.32 -23.43 29.57
C VAL A 142 3.86 -23.29 31.02
N LEU A 143 4.08 -22.12 31.63
CA LEU A 143 3.65 -21.81 32.99
C LEU A 143 2.14 -22.00 33.18
N THR A 144 1.35 -21.48 32.23
CA THR A 144 -0.11 -21.56 32.28
C THR A 144 -0.58 -23.02 32.20
N LEU A 145 0.03 -23.82 31.32
CA LEU A 145 -0.31 -25.23 31.18
C LEU A 145 0.07 -26.03 32.43
N GLN A 146 1.22 -25.74 33.05
CA GLN A 146 1.66 -26.37 34.29
C GLN A 146 0.70 -26.10 35.45
N HIS A 147 0.28 -24.85 35.62
CA HIS A 147 -0.70 -24.47 36.64
C HIS A 147 -2.04 -25.17 36.43
N GLN A 148 -2.52 -25.25 35.19
CA GLN A 148 -3.77 -25.97 34.87
C GLN A 148 -3.65 -27.48 35.15
N LEU A 149 -2.53 -28.12 34.80
CA LEU A 149 -2.29 -29.53 35.11
C LEU A 149 -2.23 -29.78 36.62
N ALA A 150 -1.60 -28.87 37.38
CA ALA A 150 -1.54 -28.95 38.84
C ALA A 150 -2.94 -28.89 39.46
N ASN A 151 -3.81 -27.99 38.96
CA ASN A 151 -5.19 -27.88 39.40
C ASN A 151 -6.00 -29.16 39.08
N ILE A 152 -5.91 -29.68 37.86
CA ILE A 152 -6.58 -30.93 37.45
C ILE A 152 -6.13 -32.10 38.32
N SER A 153 -4.81 -32.23 38.52
CA SER A 153 -4.24 -33.29 39.35
C SER A 153 -4.77 -33.18 40.77
N SER A 154 -4.78 -31.97 41.36
CA SER A 154 -5.28 -31.72 42.72
C SER A 154 -6.75 -32.12 42.88
N ASN A 155 -7.60 -31.71 41.94
CA ASN A 155 -9.02 -32.08 41.93
C ASN A 155 -9.24 -33.58 41.74
N PHE A 156 -8.42 -34.25 40.92
CA PHE A 156 -8.46 -35.69 40.76
C PHE A 156 -8.09 -36.41 42.06
N LYS A 157 -7.04 -35.98 42.76
CA LYS A 157 -6.68 -36.51 44.08
C LYS A 157 -7.81 -36.34 45.09
N ASN A 158 -8.41 -35.15 45.17
CA ASN A 158 -9.52 -34.89 46.09
C ASN A 158 -10.72 -35.82 45.80
N THR A 159 -11.00 -36.06 44.52
CA THR A 159 -12.06 -36.98 44.09
C THR A 159 -11.75 -38.44 44.47
N LEU A 160 -10.50 -38.89 44.28
CA LEU A 160 -10.06 -40.23 44.70
C LEU A 160 -10.11 -40.39 46.22
N GLN A 161 -9.68 -39.38 46.99
CA GLN A 161 -9.78 -39.40 48.45
C GLN A 161 -11.22 -39.46 48.94
N LEU A 162 -12.11 -38.66 48.35
CA LEU A 162 -13.53 -38.71 48.64
C LEU A 162 -14.12 -40.10 48.34
N ARG A 163 -13.70 -40.72 47.22
CA ARG A 163 -14.10 -42.09 46.89
C ARG A 163 -13.58 -43.09 47.91
N THR A 164 -12.30 -43.04 48.29
CA THR A 164 -11.74 -43.94 49.33
C THR A 164 -12.52 -43.82 50.64
N GLN A 165 -12.86 -42.60 51.06
CA GLN A 165 -13.69 -42.35 52.24
C GLN A 165 -15.11 -42.91 52.08
N ASN A 166 -15.76 -42.68 50.94
CA ASN A 166 -17.09 -43.21 50.64
C ASN A 166 -17.09 -44.74 50.66
N MET A 167 -16.05 -45.39 50.10
CA MET A 167 -15.90 -46.84 50.10
C MET A 167 -15.66 -47.39 51.51
N ALA A 168 -14.83 -46.73 52.32
CA ALA A 168 -14.59 -47.09 53.72
C ALA A 168 -15.86 -46.95 54.58
N GLN A 169 -16.63 -45.87 54.40
CA GLN A 169 -17.92 -45.68 55.08
C GLN A 169 -18.98 -46.69 54.63
N GLN A 170 -18.96 -47.11 53.36
CA GLN A 170 -19.83 -48.18 52.88
C GLN A 170 -19.42 -49.54 53.48
N LYS A 171 -18.11 -49.83 53.59
CA LYS A 171 -17.59 -51.03 54.25
C LYS A 171 -18.00 -51.08 55.72
N LEU A 172 -17.76 -50.01 56.48
CA LEU A 172 -18.15 -49.91 57.90
C LEU A 172 -19.65 -50.08 58.11
N ARG A 173 -20.47 -49.40 57.28
CA ARG A 173 -21.94 -49.59 57.33
C ARG A 173 -22.33 -51.03 57.06
N ARG A 174 -21.72 -51.68 56.06
CA ARG A 174 -22.03 -53.07 55.74
C ARG A 174 -21.58 -54.03 56.84
N GLU A 175 -20.41 -53.82 57.44
CA GLU A 175 -19.94 -54.60 58.59
C GLU A 175 -20.91 -54.50 59.77
N GLN A 176 -21.50 -53.32 60.03
CA GLN A 176 -22.53 -53.14 61.06
C GLN A 176 -23.82 -53.95 60.77
N PHE A 177 -24.18 -54.10 59.50
CA PHE A 177 -25.35 -54.90 59.08
C PHE A 177 -25.05 -56.40 59.00
N THR A 178 -23.82 -56.82 58.69
CA THR A 178 -23.44 -58.24 58.59
C THR A 178 -23.06 -58.85 59.94
N THR A 179 -22.42 -58.10 60.85
CA THR A 179 -22.11 -58.61 62.20
C THR A 179 -23.32 -58.74 63.11
N SER A 180 -24.41 -58.02 62.84
CA SER A 180 -25.67 -58.14 63.59
C SER A 180 -26.51 -59.37 63.21
N ALA A 181 -26.14 -60.09 62.14
CA ALA A 181 -26.88 -61.27 61.66
C ALA A 181 -26.40 -62.60 62.28
N ALA A 182 -25.43 -62.56 63.20
CA ALA A 182 -24.93 -63.74 63.90
C ALA A 182 -25.23 -63.67 65.41
N MET A 183 -26.49 -63.94 65.82
CA MET A 183 -26.87 -64.56 67.12
C MET A 183 -28.38 -64.93 67.15
N PRO A 184 -28.81 -65.87 68.02
CA PRO A 184 -29.79 -66.92 67.67
C PRO A 184 -31.26 -66.59 67.99
N SER A 185 -32.13 -67.40 67.37
CA SER A 185 -33.58 -67.49 67.50
C SER A 185 -34.11 -67.52 68.94
N HIS A 186 -35.05 -66.62 69.26
CA HIS A 186 -36.11 -66.89 70.24
C HIS A 186 -37.36 -65.99 69.98
N VAL A 187 -38.42 -66.64 69.49
CA VAL A 187 -39.84 -66.55 69.90
C VAL A 187 -40.46 -65.16 70.19
N ASN A 188 -41.39 -64.71 69.34
CA ASN A 188 -42.81 -64.65 69.73
C ASN A 188 -43.77 -64.47 68.54
N SER A 189 -44.65 -65.45 68.42
CA SER A 189 -45.78 -65.56 67.52
C SER A 189 -46.84 -64.48 67.83
N THR A 190 -47.34 -63.78 66.81
CA THR A 190 -48.71 -63.26 66.82
C THR A 190 -49.47 -63.87 65.66
N VAL A 191 -50.47 -64.65 66.06
CA VAL A 191 -51.44 -65.38 65.25
C VAL A 191 -52.38 -64.38 64.58
N ILE A 192 -52.55 -64.48 63.26
CA ILE A 192 -53.87 -64.28 62.63
C ILE A 192 -54.14 -65.51 61.77
N ASP A 193 -55.14 -66.22 62.25
CA ASP A 193 -55.77 -67.45 61.78
C ASP A 193 -56.63 -67.21 60.52
N LEU A 194 -56.51 -68.09 59.53
CA LEU A 194 -57.57 -68.45 58.58
C LEU A 194 -57.28 -69.86 58.01
N SER A 195 -57.73 -70.87 58.76
CA SER A 195 -58.36 -72.14 58.32
C SER A 195 -58.09 -72.64 56.89
N ASP A 196 -57.50 -73.82 56.71
CA ASP A 196 -58.15 -75.15 56.76
C ASP A 196 -57.37 -76.19 55.92
N ASP A 197 -57.49 -77.46 56.33
CA ASP A 197 -57.17 -78.70 55.62
C ASP A 197 -55.71 -79.15 55.39
N LEU A 198 -55.25 -79.97 56.35
CA LEU A 198 -54.82 -81.37 56.21
C LEU A 198 -54.08 -81.81 54.92
N VAL A 199 -52.88 -82.39 55.09
CA VAL A 199 -52.44 -83.75 54.67
C VAL A 199 -50.95 -83.80 54.26
N ASP A 200 -50.21 -84.51 55.11
CA ASP A 200 -49.13 -85.48 54.83
C ASP A 200 -47.67 -85.05 54.53
N THR A 201 -46.80 -85.90 55.08
CA THR A 201 -45.40 -85.70 55.44
C THR A 201 -44.52 -86.59 54.58
N SER A 202 -43.71 -86.02 53.66
CA SER A 202 -42.45 -86.66 53.19
C SER A 202 -41.61 -85.75 52.28
N GLY A 203 -40.85 -84.79 52.84
CA GLY A 203 -39.95 -83.94 52.04
C GLY A 203 -38.74 -83.33 52.76
N GLY A 204 -38.47 -83.70 54.02
CA GLY A 204 -37.55 -82.96 54.90
C GLY A 204 -36.05 -82.97 54.54
N ARG A 205 -35.59 -83.80 53.60
CA ARG A 205 -34.14 -83.89 53.27
C ARG A 205 -33.68 -83.00 52.12
N GLU A 206 -34.58 -82.45 51.31
CA GLU A 206 -34.23 -81.51 50.24
C GLU A 206 -34.28 -80.04 50.68
N ALA A 207 -35.06 -79.72 51.73
CA ALA A 207 -35.16 -78.38 52.29
C ALA A 207 -33.87 -77.96 53.02
N GLU A 208 -33.32 -78.81 53.90
CA GLU A 208 -32.08 -78.50 54.65
C GLU A 208 -30.86 -78.37 53.74
N ARG A 209 -30.75 -79.20 52.68
CA ARG A 209 -29.65 -79.11 51.71
C ARG A 209 -29.79 -77.88 50.78
N ARG A 210 -31.01 -77.39 50.53
CA ARG A 210 -31.25 -76.12 49.81
C ARG A 210 -30.88 -74.93 50.68
N GLU A 211 -31.28 -74.89 51.96
CA GLU A 211 -30.90 -73.79 52.87
C GLU A 211 -29.38 -73.72 53.09
N GLN A 212 -28.71 -74.86 53.24
CA GLN A 212 -27.26 -74.89 53.43
C GLN A 212 -26.46 -74.56 52.15
N LYS A 213 -26.97 -74.95 50.96
CA LYS A 213 -26.41 -74.49 49.67
C LYS A 213 -26.69 -73.02 49.41
N GLN A 214 -27.84 -72.50 49.82
CA GLN A 214 -28.21 -71.12 49.60
C GLN A 214 -27.40 -70.17 50.49
N LEU A 215 -27.10 -70.56 51.75
CA LEU A 215 -26.19 -69.83 52.63
C LEU A 215 -24.74 -69.78 52.11
N LEU A 216 -24.21 -70.90 51.59
CA LEU A 216 -22.88 -70.92 50.97
C LEU A 216 -22.80 -70.06 49.70
N ILE A 217 -23.87 -70.00 48.88
CA ILE A 217 -23.92 -69.12 47.70
C ILE A 217 -23.92 -67.63 48.11
N TYR A 218 -24.57 -67.27 49.22
CA TYR A 218 -24.54 -65.90 49.74
C TYR A 218 -23.19 -65.52 50.35
N GLU A 219 -22.48 -66.47 50.97
CA GLU A 219 -21.15 -66.23 51.55
C GLU A 219 -20.05 -66.12 50.46
N ASP A 220 -20.12 -66.96 49.42
CA ASP A 220 -19.18 -66.95 48.29
C ASP A 220 -19.34 -65.70 47.41
N GLN A 221 -20.58 -65.30 47.06
CA GLN A 221 -20.83 -64.04 46.34
C GLN A 221 -20.45 -62.79 47.15
N SER A 222 -20.57 -62.86 48.49
CA SER A 222 -20.16 -61.74 49.35
C SER A 222 -18.63 -61.61 49.41
N ASN A 223 -17.89 -62.71 49.38
CA ASN A 223 -16.43 -62.70 49.41
C ASN A 223 -15.82 -62.23 48.09
N ASP A 224 -16.33 -62.68 46.94
CA ASP A 224 -15.88 -62.20 45.61
C ASP A 224 -16.04 -60.67 45.47
N TYR A 225 -17.19 -60.13 45.90
CA TYR A 225 -17.44 -58.69 45.90
C TYR A 225 -16.50 -57.93 46.86
N LEU A 226 -16.15 -58.52 48.00
CA LEU A 226 -15.21 -57.92 48.96
C LEU A 226 -13.78 -57.91 48.40
N GLU A 227 -13.38 -58.95 47.68
CA GLU A 227 -12.07 -59.06 47.05
C GLU A 227 -11.92 -58.08 45.88
N GLU A 228 -12.92 -58.00 44.98
CA GLU A 228 -12.92 -57.00 43.89
C GLU A 228 -12.82 -55.58 44.45
N ARG A 229 -13.55 -55.30 45.54
CA ARG A 229 -13.55 -53.99 46.17
C ARG A 229 -12.25 -53.67 46.92
N ALA A 230 -11.65 -54.65 47.59
CA ALA A 230 -10.33 -54.51 48.18
C ALA A 230 -9.26 -54.23 47.11
N SER A 231 -9.33 -54.93 45.97
CA SER A 231 -8.48 -54.70 44.81
C SER A 231 -8.65 -53.29 44.22
N THR A 232 -9.90 -52.81 44.05
CA THR A 232 -10.14 -51.44 43.58
C THR A 232 -9.63 -50.37 44.55
N MET A 233 -9.77 -50.58 45.86
CA MET A 233 -9.22 -49.67 46.87
C MET A 233 -7.69 -49.63 46.81
N HIS A 234 -7.04 -50.78 46.69
CA HIS A 234 -5.59 -50.85 46.53
C HIS A 234 -5.10 -50.16 45.24
N SER A 235 -5.84 -50.31 44.14
CA SER A 235 -5.55 -49.62 42.86
C SER A 235 -5.68 -48.10 42.98
N ILE A 236 -6.68 -47.60 43.72
CA ILE A 236 -6.84 -46.17 43.99
C ILE A 236 -5.72 -45.64 44.87
N GLU A 237 -5.35 -46.37 45.93
CA GLU A 237 -4.24 -46.00 46.81
C GLU A 237 -2.91 -45.92 46.05
N SER A 238 -2.61 -46.93 45.23
CA SER A 238 -1.46 -46.93 44.32
C SER A 238 -1.49 -45.71 43.38
N THR A 239 -2.63 -45.37 42.81
CA THR A 239 -2.78 -44.20 41.93
C THR A 239 -2.54 -42.88 42.67
N ILE A 240 -3.00 -42.75 43.92
CA ILE A 240 -2.74 -41.55 44.75
C ILE A 240 -1.25 -41.41 45.05
N VAL A 241 -0.56 -42.52 45.35
CA VAL A 241 0.89 -42.52 45.61
C VAL A 241 1.68 -42.14 44.37
N GLU A 242 1.35 -42.74 43.21
CA GLU A 242 1.98 -42.41 41.93
C GLU A 242 1.78 -40.93 41.56
N LEU A 243 0.56 -40.40 41.70
CA LEU A 243 0.27 -38.98 41.49
C LEU A 243 1.05 -38.09 42.46
N GLY A 244 1.34 -38.55 43.67
CA GLY A 244 2.18 -37.85 44.66
C GLY A 244 3.55 -37.43 44.09
N THR A 245 4.12 -38.23 43.20
CA THR A 245 5.39 -37.90 42.52
C THR A 245 5.21 -36.73 41.55
N ILE A 246 4.15 -36.74 40.73
CA ILE A 246 3.79 -35.67 39.80
C ILE A 246 3.47 -34.38 40.58
N PHE A 247 2.78 -34.48 41.72
CA PHE A 247 2.51 -33.32 42.58
C PHE A 247 3.77 -32.68 43.14
N THR A 248 4.73 -33.47 43.58
CA THR A 248 5.99 -32.93 44.11
C THR A 248 6.74 -32.19 43.00
N GLN A 249 6.73 -32.74 41.79
CA GLN A 249 7.32 -32.11 40.61
C GLN A 249 6.59 -30.79 40.25
N LEU A 250 5.26 -30.80 40.18
CA LEU A 250 4.45 -29.61 39.88
C LEU A 250 4.52 -28.55 40.98
N ALA A 251 4.58 -28.96 42.25
CA ALA A 251 4.69 -28.04 43.39
C ALA A 251 6.04 -27.31 43.37
N SER A 252 7.14 -28.01 43.13
CA SER A 252 8.46 -27.37 43.02
C SER A 252 8.53 -26.40 41.84
N MET A 253 7.89 -26.76 40.73
CA MET A 253 7.80 -25.97 39.52
C MET A 253 6.97 -24.69 39.71
N VAL A 254 5.81 -24.79 40.38
CA VAL A 254 4.94 -23.65 40.71
C VAL A 254 5.57 -22.75 41.79
N GLN A 255 6.22 -23.33 42.81
CA GLN A 255 6.86 -22.59 43.90
C GLN A 255 8.08 -21.79 43.43
N GLN A 256 8.84 -22.28 42.44
CA GLN A 256 9.92 -21.50 41.81
C GLN A 256 9.42 -20.27 41.03
N GLN A 257 8.10 -20.12 40.82
CA GLN A 257 7.53 -19.20 39.83
C GLN A 257 6.44 -18.27 40.37
N GLU A 258 6.11 -18.30 41.67
CA GLU A 258 5.17 -17.35 42.31
C GLU A 258 5.60 -15.88 42.16
N GLU A 259 6.86 -15.60 41.82
CA GLU A 259 7.38 -14.23 41.61
C GLU A 259 7.15 -13.67 40.18
N MET A 260 6.77 -14.49 39.19
CA MET A 260 6.65 -14.07 37.78
C MET A 260 5.19 -13.86 37.30
N ILE A 261 4.19 -14.24 38.11
CA ILE A 261 2.75 -14.18 37.76
C ILE A 261 2.10 -12.82 38.11
N THR A 262 2.84 -11.87 38.68
CA THR A 262 2.35 -10.50 38.97
C THR A 262 2.69 -9.46 37.90
N ARG A 263 3.40 -9.83 36.82
CA ARG A 263 3.98 -8.88 35.85
C ARG A 263 3.12 -8.63 34.60
N ILE A 264 1.84 -8.32 34.77
CA ILE A 264 1.10 -7.65 33.69
C ILE A 264 1.66 -6.22 33.51
N ASP A 265 2.00 -5.54 34.61
CA ASP A 265 2.45 -4.14 34.56
C ASP A 265 3.83 -3.95 33.89
N ALA A 266 4.78 -4.87 34.09
CA ALA A 266 6.11 -4.76 33.50
C ALA A 266 6.12 -4.94 31.96
N ASN A 267 5.24 -5.79 31.43
CA ASN A 267 5.10 -5.94 29.98
C ASN A 267 4.38 -4.74 29.35
N VAL A 268 3.49 -4.06 30.09
CA VAL A 268 2.83 -2.83 29.61
C VAL A 268 3.84 -1.68 29.50
N THR A 269 4.74 -1.53 30.47
CA THR A 269 5.77 -0.48 30.44
C THR A 269 6.75 -0.68 29.29
N ASP A 270 7.21 -1.90 29.03
CA ASP A 270 8.13 -2.18 27.91
C ASP A 270 7.45 -1.98 26.55
N THR A 271 6.16 -2.30 26.45
CA THR A 271 5.39 -2.03 25.23
C THR A 271 5.26 -0.52 24.98
N ALA A 272 5.02 0.28 26.02
CA ALA A 272 4.94 1.73 25.92
C ALA A 272 6.28 2.35 25.47
N LEU A 273 7.40 1.89 26.02
CA LEU A 273 8.74 2.36 25.63
C LEU A 273 9.06 2.03 24.18
N ASN A 274 8.70 0.83 23.71
CA ASN A 274 8.90 0.43 22.31
C ASN A 274 8.02 1.24 21.34
N VAL A 275 6.80 1.60 21.73
CA VAL A 275 5.92 2.47 20.95
C VAL A 275 6.51 3.88 20.83
N GLU A 276 7.06 4.42 21.92
CA GLU A 276 7.70 5.75 21.93
C GLU A 276 8.96 5.77 21.04
N ALA A 277 9.79 4.72 21.10
CA ALA A 277 10.96 4.59 20.23
C ALA A 277 10.59 4.50 18.72
N ALA A 278 9.49 3.80 18.41
CA ALA A 278 8.95 3.74 17.06
C ALA A 278 8.43 5.11 16.59
N HIS A 279 7.79 5.87 17.49
CA HIS A 279 7.32 7.22 17.22
C HIS A 279 8.49 8.18 16.90
N GLN A 280 9.56 8.15 17.70
CA GLN A 280 10.77 8.94 17.45
C GLN A 280 11.43 8.60 16.12
N SER A 281 11.50 7.32 15.76
CA SER A 281 12.07 6.86 14.49
C SER A 281 11.26 7.37 13.28
N LEU A 282 9.93 7.42 13.40
CA LEU A 282 9.04 7.98 12.38
C LEU A 282 9.23 9.49 12.23
N LEU A 283 9.41 10.22 13.33
CA LEU A 283 9.69 11.66 13.28
C LEU A 283 11.05 11.96 12.62
N GLN A 284 12.08 11.16 12.91
CA GLN A 284 13.38 11.27 12.24
C GLN A 284 13.29 10.93 10.74
N TYR A 285 12.50 9.91 10.38
CA TYR A 285 12.25 9.60 8.96
C TYR A 285 11.51 10.76 8.28
N PHE A 286 10.46 11.29 8.91
CA PHE A 286 9.71 12.44 8.40
C PHE A 286 10.62 13.64 8.16
N SER A 287 11.47 13.99 9.12
CA SER A 287 12.43 15.09 8.98
C SER A 287 13.46 14.84 7.86
N SER A 288 13.90 13.59 7.69
CA SER A 288 14.78 13.21 6.58
C SER A 288 14.09 13.31 5.21
N VAL A 289 12.80 12.97 5.13
CA VAL A 289 12.00 13.07 3.89
C VAL A 289 11.70 14.53 3.56
N THR A 290 11.42 15.38 4.56
CA THR A 290 11.19 16.82 4.34
C THR A 290 12.46 17.57 3.96
N ASN A 291 13.62 17.20 4.52
CA ASN A 291 14.91 17.86 4.22
C ASN A 291 15.53 17.41 2.88
N ASN A 292 15.09 16.29 2.32
CA ASN A 292 15.64 15.72 1.09
C ASN A 292 14.90 16.14 -0.20
N ARG A 293 14.07 17.19 -0.19
CA ARG A 293 13.40 17.69 -1.40
C ARG A 293 14.39 18.00 -2.53
N TRP A 294 15.56 18.56 -2.19
CA TRP A 294 16.65 18.80 -3.13
C TRP A 294 17.24 17.51 -3.70
N LEU A 295 17.34 16.45 -2.89
CA LEU A 295 17.81 15.12 -3.33
C LEU A 295 16.82 14.44 -4.28
N ILE A 296 15.51 14.69 -4.15
CA ILE A 296 14.50 14.20 -5.09
C ILE A 296 14.65 14.90 -6.44
N ILE A 297 14.78 16.24 -6.44
CA ILE A 297 15.00 17.01 -7.68
C ILE A 297 16.32 16.59 -8.32
N LYS A 298 17.40 16.51 -7.55
CA LYS A 298 18.70 16.04 -8.03
C LYS A 298 18.61 14.65 -8.63
N ARG A 299 17.94 13.71 -7.96
CA ARG A 299 17.76 12.34 -8.47
C ARG A 299 16.86 12.27 -9.71
N SER A 300 15.88 13.16 -9.85
CA SER A 300 15.08 13.27 -11.08
C SER A 300 15.88 13.85 -12.26
N VAL A 301 16.82 14.74 -11.99
CA VAL A 301 17.76 15.26 -13.00
C VAL A 301 18.82 14.20 -13.35
N ASP A 302 19.37 13.50 -12.36
CA ASP A 302 20.35 12.42 -12.58
C ASP A 302 19.73 11.19 -13.28
N ALA A 303 18.41 11.02 -13.19
CA ALA A 303 17.65 10.00 -13.92
C ALA A 303 17.23 10.42 -15.34
N MET A 304 17.43 11.70 -15.69
CA MET A 304 17.11 12.22 -17.02
C MET A 304 18.31 12.05 -17.94
N ASP A 305 18.10 11.45 -19.13
CA ASP A 305 19.18 11.16 -20.07
C ASP A 305 20.01 12.41 -20.39
N THR A 306 21.34 12.27 -20.47
CA THR A 306 22.26 13.36 -20.83
C THR A 306 21.83 14.08 -22.11
N CYS A 307 21.20 13.37 -23.06
CA CYS A 307 20.58 13.92 -24.28
C CYS A 307 19.45 14.92 -23.97
N LEU A 308 18.52 14.55 -23.07
CA LEU A 308 17.38 15.39 -22.68
C LEU A 308 17.86 16.69 -22.03
N ILE A 309 18.84 16.61 -21.13
CA ILE A 309 19.41 17.78 -20.46
C ILE A 309 20.13 18.68 -21.47
N THR A 310 21.01 18.10 -22.31
CA THR A 310 21.79 18.87 -23.29
C THR A 310 20.91 19.54 -24.34
N SER A 311 19.95 18.82 -24.94
CA SER A 311 18.99 19.41 -25.92
C SER A 311 18.16 20.53 -25.32
N THR A 312 17.73 20.39 -24.07
CA THR A 312 16.97 21.45 -23.36
C THR A 312 17.84 22.68 -23.11
N ILE A 313 19.06 22.50 -22.58
CA ILE A 313 20.00 23.62 -22.33
C ILE A 313 20.35 24.35 -23.64
N LEU A 314 20.63 23.61 -24.71
CA LEU A 314 20.90 24.17 -26.03
C LEU A 314 19.71 24.96 -26.57
N SER A 315 18.49 24.48 -26.34
CA SER A 315 17.25 25.17 -26.73
C SER A 315 17.07 26.50 -25.97
N PHE A 316 17.34 26.52 -24.65
CA PHE A 316 17.36 27.77 -23.89
C PHE A 316 18.43 28.72 -24.43
N LEU A 317 19.64 28.23 -24.68
CA LEU A 317 20.77 29.02 -25.17
C LEU A 317 20.45 29.65 -26.54
N VAL A 318 19.90 28.90 -27.48
CA VAL A 318 19.47 29.41 -28.80
C VAL A 318 18.40 30.49 -28.64
N SER A 319 17.39 30.27 -27.78
CA SER A 319 16.35 31.27 -27.51
C SER A 319 16.93 32.57 -26.92
N PHE A 320 17.90 32.48 -26.01
CA PHE A 320 18.55 33.66 -25.43
C PHE A 320 19.45 34.39 -26.43
N ILE A 321 20.19 33.66 -27.26
CA ILE A 321 21.02 34.24 -28.33
C ILE A 321 20.14 35.04 -29.31
N TYR A 322 19.00 34.47 -29.70
CA TYR A 322 18.04 35.16 -30.57
C TYR A 322 17.54 36.47 -29.95
N VAL A 323 16.98 36.43 -28.74
CA VAL A 323 16.46 37.64 -28.08
C VAL A 323 17.58 38.66 -27.82
N GLY A 324 18.75 38.20 -27.39
CA GLY A 324 19.92 39.05 -27.15
C GLY A 324 20.40 39.78 -28.41
N SER A 325 20.29 39.14 -29.58
CA SER A 325 20.66 39.75 -30.87
C SER A 325 19.83 40.99 -31.23
N LEU A 326 18.62 41.14 -30.68
CA LEU A 326 17.78 42.33 -30.89
C LEU A 326 18.31 43.57 -30.13
N TYR A 327 19.19 43.35 -29.15
CA TYR A 327 19.67 44.37 -28.21
C TYR A 327 21.19 44.61 -28.25
N CYS A 328 21.93 43.94 -29.13
CA CYS A 328 23.40 44.07 -29.21
C CYS A 328 23.87 45.47 -29.66
N TRP A 329 22.99 46.28 -30.25
CA TRP A 329 23.32 47.62 -30.73
C TRP A 329 22.92 48.70 -29.70
N PRO A 330 23.78 49.71 -29.44
CA PRO A 330 23.49 50.78 -28.48
C PRO A 330 22.25 51.60 -28.88
N LYS A 331 21.40 51.93 -27.88
CA LYS A 331 20.16 52.72 -28.06
C LYS A 331 20.49 54.16 -28.48
N GLN A 332 20.45 54.46 -29.78
CA GLN A 332 20.68 55.83 -30.28
C GLN A 332 19.41 56.53 -30.76
N THR A 333 18.30 55.82 -31.06
CA THR A 333 17.03 56.42 -31.53
C THR A 333 15.80 55.54 -31.21
N HIS A 334 14.59 56.08 -31.43
CA HIS A 334 13.30 55.38 -31.32
C HIS A 334 13.30 54.05 -32.07
N ARG A 335 12.59 53.04 -31.55
CA ARG A 335 12.57 51.64 -32.04
C ARG A 335 12.28 51.51 -33.54
N ASP A 336 11.50 52.43 -34.09
CA ASP A 336 11.03 52.40 -35.47
C ASP A 336 11.92 53.17 -36.47
N ASN A 337 13.10 53.64 -36.04
CA ASN A 337 14.06 54.23 -36.98
C ASN A 337 14.54 53.16 -37.99
N PRO A 338 14.46 53.41 -39.31
CA PRO A 338 14.88 52.45 -40.35
C PRO A 338 16.33 51.96 -40.20
N GLU A 339 17.25 52.77 -39.66
CA GLU A 339 18.62 52.32 -39.41
C GLU A 339 18.71 51.26 -38.30
N THR A 340 17.94 51.45 -37.23
CA THR A 340 17.85 50.49 -36.12
C THR A 340 17.25 49.17 -36.60
N ILE A 341 16.24 49.23 -37.48
CA ILE A 341 15.64 48.04 -38.09
C ILE A 341 16.67 47.29 -38.94
N LYS A 342 17.42 47.97 -39.82
CA LYS A 342 18.47 47.35 -40.65
C LYS A 342 19.57 46.70 -39.82
N ARG A 343 20.06 47.37 -38.76
CA ARG A 343 21.09 46.81 -37.86
C ARG A 343 20.60 45.56 -37.13
N ARG A 344 19.35 45.55 -36.67
CA ARG A 344 18.74 44.38 -36.03
C ARG A 344 18.59 43.21 -37.00
N PHE A 345 18.28 43.46 -38.27
CA PHE A 345 18.24 42.38 -39.27
C PHE A 345 19.61 41.70 -39.44
N VAL A 346 20.69 42.48 -39.44
CA VAL A 346 22.06 41.93 -39.52
C VAL A 346 22.39 41.08 -38.28
N SER A 347 22.07 41.55 -37.08
CA SER A 347 22.35 40.77 -35.86
C SER A 347 21.47 39.52 -35.72
N VAL A 348 20.20 39.59 -36.11
CA VAL A 348 19.29 38.44 -36.16
C VAL A 348 19.78 37.39 -37.16
N PHE A 349 20.24 37.82 -38.34
CA PHE A 349 20.82 36.90 -39.32
C PHE A 349 22.04 36.16 -38.75
N GLY A 350 22.94 36.87 -38.06
CA GLY A 350 24.07 36.26 -37.35
C GLY A 350 23.64 35.26 -36.27
N ALA A 351 22.58 35.58 -35.50
CA ALA A 351 22.02 34.68 -34.49
C ALA A 351 21.42 33.40 -35.09
N ILE A 352 20.74 33.50 -36.24
CA ILE A 352 20.23 32.33 -36.98
C ILE A 352 21.39 31.44 -37.44
N LEU A 353 22.43 32.01 -38.05
CA LEU A 353 23.59 31.24 -38.50
C LEU A 353 24.28 30.53 -37.33
N LEU A 354 24.48 31.22 -36.21
CA LEU A 354 25.04 30.62 -34.99
C LEU A 354 24.16 29.47 -34.47
N SER A 355 22.83 29.64 -34.50
CA SER A 355 21.88 28.62 -34.06
C SER A 355 21.90 27.39 -34.97
N ILE A 356 22.08 27.57 -36.28
CA ILE A 356 22.26 26.46 -37.23
C ILE A 356 23.60 25.75 -37.00
N ILE A 357 24.68 26.47 -36.67
CA ILE A 357 25.97 25.85 -36.30
C ILE A 357 25.81 24.99 -35.06
N VAL A 358 25.10 25.49 -34.03
CA VAL A 358 24.79 24.73 -32.81
C VAL A 358 24.02 23.43 -33.16
N LEU A 359 23.05 23.51 -34.06
CA LEU A 359 22.30 22.35 -34.54
C LEU A 359 23.19 21.33 -35.27
N ILE A 360 24.06 21.77 -36.17
CA ILE A 360 25.00 20.89 -36.91
C ILE A 360 25.94 20.17 -35.93
N VAL A 361 26.50 20.89 -34.96
CA VAL A 361 27.39 20.32 -33.95
C VAL A 361 26.66 19.28 -33.09
N PHE A 362 25.41 19.55 -32.69
CA PHE A 362 24.61 18.63 -31.89
C PHE A 362 24.13 17.40 -32.67
N ASN A 363 23.76 17.58 -33.94
CA ASN A 363 23.30 16.48 -34.79
C ASN A 363 24.44 15.58 -35.24
N GLY A 364 25.65 16.13 -35.40
CA GLY A 364 26.80 15.42 -35.97
C GLY A 364 26.67 15.18 -37.47
N ASP A 365 25.56 15.62 -38.09
CA ASP A 365 25.30 15.49 -39.52
C ASP A 365 25.75 16.76 -40.25
N ARG A 366 26.63 16.58 -41.24
CA ARG A 366 27.18 17.66 -42.07
C ARG A 366 26.52 17.75 -43.44
N ASN A 367 25.57 16.85 -43.74
CA ASN A 367 24.91 16.82 -45.04
C ASN A 367 23.88 17.96 -45.15
N VAL A 368 24.06 18.82 -46.16
CA VAL A 368 23.20 19.99 -46.38
C VAL A 368 21.75 19.59 -46.68
N SER A 369 21.54 18.50 -47.42
CA SER A 369 20.19 17.98 -47.73
C SER A 369 19.45 17.49 -46.48
N SER A 370 20.15 16.76 -45.60
CA SER A 370 19.61 16.29 -44.32
C SER A 370 19.33 17.45 -43.35
N LEU A 371 20.20 18.46 -43.33
CA LEU A 371 19.99 19.68 -42.57
C LEU A 371 18.77 20.46 -43.06
N ALA A 372 18.60 20.60 -44.38
CA ALA A 372 17.45 21.26 -44.98
C ALA A 372 16.14 20.52 -44.67
N MET A 373 16.16 19.19 -44.71
CA MET A 373 15.04 18.35 -44.26
C MET A 373 14.74 18.53 -42.78
N SER A 374 15.76 18.56 -41.93
CA SER A 374 15.61 18.77 -40.48
C SER A 374 14.98 20.12 -40.17
N LEU A 375 15.51 21.20 -40.76
CA LEU A 375 15.00 22.57 -40.59
C LEU A 375 13.61 22.79 -41.20
N GLY A 376 13.07 21.82 -41.93
CA GLY A 376 11.79 21.95 -42.62
C GLY A 376 11.84 22.78 -43.90
N VAL A 377 13.04 23.09 -44.39
CA VAL A 377 13.31 23.81 -45.64
C VAL A 377 13.47 22.78 -46.75
N HIS A 378 12.42 22.00 -46.99
CA HIS A 378 12.40 21.00 -48.04
C HIS A 378 11.07 21.00 -48.77
N TRP A 379 11.08 20.45 -49.98
CA TRP A 379 9.86 20.13 -50.69
C TRP A 379 9.45 18.69 -50.33
N PRO A 380 8.26 18.44 -49.74
CA PRO A 380 7.81 17.10 -49.41
C PRO A 380 7.66 16.25 -50.68
N GLN A 381 8.57 15.29 -50.90
CA GLN A 381 8.63 14.51 -52.15
C GLN A 381 7.48 13.51 -52.31
N HIS A 382 6.80 13.15 -51.22
CA HIS A 382 5.69 12.19 -51.22
C HIS A 382 4.33 12.80 -51.62
N LEU A 383 4.25 14.13 -51.79
CA LEU A 383 3.00 14.84 -52.09
C LEU A 383 3.06 15.43 -53.50
N SER A 384 1.97 15.34 -54.24
CA SER A 384 1.81 16.12 -55.48
C SER A 384 1.74 17.61 -55.17
N THR A 385 2.13 18.47 -56.13
CA THR A 385 2.13 19.93 -55.96
C THR A 385 0.76 20.46 -55.52
N THR A 386 -0.33 19.89 -56.03
CA THR A 386 -1.70 20.26 -55.66
C THR A 386 -2.03 19.87 -54.21
N GLN A 387 -1.65 18.67 -53.79
CA GLN A 387 -1.85 18.22 -52.40
C GLN A 387 -0.99 19.02 -51.41
N LEU A 388 0.22 19.42 -51.79
CA LEU A 388 1.06 20.28 -50.97
C LEU A 388 0.39 21.64 -50.73
N ILE A 389 -0.04 22.30 -51.80
CA ILE A 389 -0.71 23.61 -51.70
C ILE A 389 -2.00 23.48 -50.88
N LEU A 390 -2.81 22.45 -51.13
CA LEU A 390 -4.06 22.25 -50.41
C LEU A 390 -3.83 21.98 -48.91
N ASN A 391 -3.00 20.99 -48.57
CA ASN A 391 -2.87 20.47 -47.21
C ASN A 391 -1.92 21.29 -46.34
N CYS A 392 -0.87 21.88 -46.92
CA CYS A 392 0.16 22.60 -46.18
C CYS A 392 -0.03 24.12 -46.24
N ILE A 393 -0.70 24.67 -47.24
CA ILE A 393 -0.88 26.14 -47.36
C ILE A 393 -2.34 26.53 -47.13
N LEU A 394 -3.25 26.07 -47.99
CA LEU A 394 -4.64 26.54 -47.98
C LEU A 394 -5.38 26.09 -46.72
N LEU A 395 -5.30 24.81 -46.36
CA LEU A 395 -6.04 24.28 -45.22
C LEU A 395 -5.60 24.90 -43.88
N PRO A 396 -4.29 25.02 -43.54
CA PRO A 396 -3.86 25.72 -42.32
C PRO A 396 -4.26 27.20 -42.26
N LEU A 397 -4.21 27.90 -43.40
CA LEU A 397 -4.66 29.29 -43.49
C LEU A 397 -6.18 29.41 -43.31
N MET A 398 -6.96 28.52 -43.93
CA MET A 398 -8.41 28.47 -43.74
C MET A 398 -8.76 28.16 -42.29
N GLN A 399 -8.09 27.19 -41.67
CA GLN A 399 -8.28 26.83 -40.28
C GLN A 399 -7.99 28.02 -39.35
N THR A 400 -6.90 28.74 -39.60
CA THR A 400 -6.58 29.96 -38.84
C THR A 400 -7.62 31.06 -39.12
N SER A 401 -8.09 31.21 -40.36
CA SER A 401 -9.12 32.20 -40.71
C SER A 401 -10.46 31.93 -40.00
N VAL A 402 -10.83 30.66 -39.80
CA VAL A 402 -12.01 30.26 -39.04
C VAL A 402 -11.90 30.65 -37.56
N LEU A 403 -10.69 30.58 -36.98
CA LEU A 403 -10.45 31.08 -35.62
C LEU A 403 -10.69 32.59 -35.52
N PHE A 404 -10.29 33.36 -36.54
CA PHE A 404 -10.42 34.82 -36.61
C PHE A 404 -11.73 35.30 -37.26
N MET A 405 -12.75 34.45 -37.43
CA MET A 405 -13.96 34.81 -38.18
C MET A 405 -14.68 36.04 -37.62
N GLY A 406 -14.76 36.15 -36.29
CA GLY A 406 -15.33 37.33 -35.60
C GLY A 406 -14.56 38.62 -35.86
N PRO A 407 -13.25 38.70 -35.52
CA PRO A 407 -12.40 39.85 -35.84
C PRO A 407 -12.42 40.25 -37.32
N ILE A 408 -12.42 39.29 -38.24
CA ILE A 408 -12.51 39.55 -39.69
C ILE A 408 -13.81 40.29 -40.01
N VAL A 409 -14.95 39.84 -39.48
CA VAL A 409 -16.23 40.50 -39.74
C VAL A 409 -16.30 41.89 -39.13
N ILE A 410 -15.74 42.11 -37.95
CA ILE A 410 -15.66 43.45 -37.36
C ILE A 410 -14.82 44.37 -38.23
N ASN A 411 -13.65 43.93 -38.68
CA ASN A 411 -12.79 44.70 -39.57
C ASN A 411 -13.50 45.00 -40.90
N LEU A 412 -14.32 44.08 -41.42
CA LEU A 412 -15.13 44.32 -42.63
C LEU A 412 -16.26 45.32 -42.38
N ILE A 413 -16.93 45.27 -41.22
CA ILE A 413 -17.96 46.24 -40.83
C ILE A 413 -17.34 47.63 -40.67
N GLN A 414 -16.23 47.73 -39.94
CA GLN A 414 -15.50 48.98 -39.74
C GLN A 414 -14.92 49.53 -41.04
N ALA A 415 -14.43 48.67 -41.95
CA ALA A 415 -13.96 49.07 -43.28
C ALA A 415 -15.08 49.60 -44.17
N LYS A 416 -16.30 49.07 -44.01
CA LYS A 416 -17.50 49.56 -44.70
C LYS A 416 -17.91 50.95 -44.19
N ASP A 417 -17.79 51.18 -42.88
CA ASP A 417 -18.10 52.49 -42.27
C ASP A 417 -17.02 53.56 -42.55
N SER A 418 -15.77 53.16 -42.79
CA SER A 418 -14.63 54.05 -43.03
C SER A 418 -14.35 54.37 -44.51
N HIS A 419 -15.27 54.04 -45.43
CA HIS A 419 -15.18 54.34 -46.86
C HIS A 419 -15.08 55.85 -47.20
N MET A 420 -15.21 56.74 -46.21
CA MET A 420 -15.12 58.20 -46.38
C MET A 420 -13.68 58.76 -46.34
N ASN A 421 -12.63 57.99 -45.98
CA ASN A 421 -11.31 58.60 -45.72
C ASN A 421 -10.08 57.79 -46.15
N ARG A 422 -10.08 57.24 -47.38
CA ARG A 422 -8.89 56.60 -47.97
C ARG A 422 -8.16 57.52 -48.96
N LYS A 423 -7.32 58.42 -48.44
CA LYS A 423 -6.13 58.91 -49.14
C LYS A 423 -4.92 58.66 -48.23
N ASN A 424 -4.14 57.63 -48.58
CA ASN A 424 -2.74 57.36 -48.24
C ASN A 424 -2.55 55.85 -48.20
N ILE A 425 -2.38 55.23 -49.37
CA ILE A 425 -2.13 53.80 -49.48
C ILE A 425 -0.94 53.60 -50.42
N TYR A 426 -0.04 52.70 -50.02
CA TYR A 426 1.10 52.13 -50.75
C TYR A 426 2.45 52.86 -50.66
N THR A 427 2.96 53.11 -49.45
CA THR A 427 4.43 53.03 -49.24
C THR A 427 4.75 51.75 -48.47
N ILE A 428 5.53 50.86 -49.09
CA ILE A 428 6.04 49.66 -48.42
C ILE A 428 7.16 50.12 -47.49
N ASP A 429 6.79 50.50 -46.27
CA ASP A 429 7.74 50.94 -45.27
C ASP A 429 8.48 49.72 -44.69
N LEU A 430 9.74 49.92 -44.28
CA LEU A 430 10.56 48.90 -43.61
C LEU A 430 9.86 48.28 -42.37
N ILE A 431 8.93 49.01 -41.76
CA ILE A 431 8.12 48.57 -40.63
C ILE A 431 7.11 47.48 -41.06
N VAL A 432 6.48 47.64 -42.22
CA VAL A 432 5.52 46.68 -42.78
C VAL A 432 6.24 45.38 -43.14
N ILE A 433 7.40 45.47 -43.83
CA ILE A 433 8.22 44.31 -44.16
C ILE A 433 8.70 43.59 -42.89
N ARG A 434 9.13 44.35 -41.87
CA ARG A 434 9.53 43.80 -40.57
C ARG A 434 8.42 42.97 -39.93
N ASN A 435 7.22 43.55 -39.80
CA ASN A 435 6.14 42.96 -39.01
C ASN A 435 5.49 41.74 -39.70
N TYR A 436 5.34 41.78 -41.03
CA TYR A 436 4.56 40.78 -41.75
C TYR A 436 5.40 39.74 -42.50
N MET A 437 6.68 40.02 -42.76
CA MET A 437 7.56 39.08 -43.45
C MET A 437 8.72 38.65 -42.57
N ILE A 438 9.58 39.59 -42.18
CA ILE A 438 10.88 39.23 -41.57
C ILE A 438 10.71 38.62 -40.19
N ALA A 439 9.92 39.23 -39.29
CA ALA A 439 9.73 38.68 -37.95
C ALA A 439 9.13 37.26 -37.97
N PRO A 440 8.02 36.99 -38.69
CA PRO A 440 7.52 35.62 -38.86
C PRO A 440 8.59 34.65 -39.39
N ILE A 441 9.32 35.02 -40.45
CA ILE A 441 10.35 34.15 -41.04
C ILE A 441 11.44 33.82 -40.01
N THR A 442 11.98 34.82 -39.33
CA THR A 442 13.11 34.62 -38.41
C THR A 442 12.69 33.86 -37.16
N GLU A 443 11.50 34.12 -36.64
CA GLU A 443 10.97 33.45 -35.45
C GLU A 443 10.59 31.99 -35.73
N GLU A 444 9.89 31.72 -36.83
CA GLU A 444 9.55 30.34 -37.19
C GLU A 444 10.79 29.51 -37.50
N LEU A 445 11.78 30.07 -38.20
CA LEU A 445 13.02 29.34 -38.50
C LEU A 445 13.79 28.94 -37.22
N ILE A 446 13.84 29.81 -36.21
CA ILE A 446 14.51 29.48 -34.94
C ILE A 446 13.68 28.53 -34.09
N PHE A 447 12.39 28.82 -33.86
CA PHE A 447 11.61 28.05 -32.90
C PHE A 447 11.11 26.71 -33.48
N ARG A 448 10.74 26.67 -34.77
CA ARG A 448 10.16 25.47 -35.44
C ARG A 448 11.21 24.73 -36.27
N GLY A 449 12.13 25.46 -36.89
CA GLY A 449 13.28 24.85 -37.57
C GLY A 449 14.32 24.32 -36.58
N VAL A 450 14.97 25.20 -35.82
CA VAL A 450 16.12 24.83 -34.97
C VAL A 450 15.70 24.20 -33.63
N LEU A 451 14.80 24.83 -32.88
CA LEU A 451 14.45 24.37 -31.53
C LEU A 451 13.69 23.04 -31.54
N SER A 452 12.73 22.91 -32.46
CA SER A 452 11.97 21.66 -32.56
C SER A 452 12.86 20.50 -33.00
N THR A 453 13.88 20.72 -33.85
CA THR A 453 14.83 19.65 -34.23
C THR A 453 15.79 19.27 -33.11
N LEU A 454 16.26 20.23 -32.32
CA LEU A 454 17.08 19.96 -31.13
C LEU A 454 16.31 19.11 -30.11
N LEU A 455 15.05 19.45 -29.88
CA LEU A 455 14.20 18.76 -28.90
C LEU A 455 13.74 17.38 -29.41
N ASP A 456 13.28 17.26 -30.66
CA ASP A 456 12.75 16.03 -31.25
C ASP A 456 13.75 14.86 -31.26
N LYS A 457 15.05 15.14 -31.19
CA LYS A 457 16.10 14.11 -31.09
C LYS A 457 16.12 13.39 -29.74
N CYS A 458 15.71 14.05 -28.65
CA CYS A 458 15.81 13.50 -27.29
C CYS A 458 14.45 13.45 -26.57
N TRP A 459 13.51 14.35 -26.89
CA TRP A 459 12.21 14.47 -26.25
C TRP A 459 11.12 13.74 -27.05
N SER A 460 10.06 13.31 -26.36
CA SER A 460 8.83 12.86 -27.00
C SER A 460 8.13 14.02 -27.72
N LEU A 461 7.24 13.69 -28.66
CA LEU A 461 6.42 14.67 -29.40
C LEU A 461 5.77 15.72 -28.48
N ASN A 462 5.18 15.25 -27.38
CA ASN A 462 4.52 16.12 -26.40
C ASN A 462 5.53 17.01 -25.65
N GLY A 463 6.71 16.49 -25.33
CA GLY A 463 7.79 17.27 -24.71
C GLY A 463 8.31 18.38 -25.62
N THR A 464 8.58 18.05 -26.89
CA THR A 464 9.01 19.02 -27.91
C THR A 464 7.96 20.11 -28.10
N LEU A 465 6.68 19.74 -28.20
CA LEU A 465 5.57 20.67 -28.36
C LEU A 465 5.45 21.63 -27.17
N ILE A 466 5.51 21.14 -25.93
CA ILE A 466 5.38 21.98 -24.73
C ILE A 466 6.60 22.90 -24.57
N ILE A 467 7.82 22.36 -24.63
CA ILE A 467 9.04 23.12 -24.34
C ILE A 467 9.29 24.20 -25.39
N SER A 468 9.18 23.88 -26.69
CA SER A 468 9.36 24.87 -27.76
C SER A 468 8.36 26.01 -27.67
N SER A 469 7.10 25.71 -27.33
CA SER A 469 6.02 26.69 -27.22
C SER A 469 6.17 27.62 -26.01
N LEU A 470 6.65 27.08 -24.88
CA LEU A 470 6.98 27.88 -23.70
C LEU A 470 8.17 28.81 -23.94
N LEU A 471 9.21 28.32 -24.62
CA LEU A 471 10.38 29.14 -24.97
C LEU A 471 10.03 30.27 -25.93
N PHE A 472 9.16 30.00 -26.93
CA PHE A 472 8.65 31.05 -27.82
C PHE A 472 7.90 32.15 -27.04
N GLY A 473 6.99 31.77 -26.14
CA GLY A 473 6.24 32.74 -25.33
C GLY A 473 7.14 33.53 -24.37
N PHE A 474 8.12 32.85 -23.75
CA PHE A 474 9.10 33.51 -22.90
C PHE A 474 9.95 34.52 -23.67
N SER A 475 10.33 34.22 -24.91
CA SER A 475 11.10 35.14 -25.74
C SER A 475 10.38 36.48 -25.99
N HIS A 476 9.04 36.48 -26.03
CA HIS A 476 8.22 37.67 -26.24
C HIS A 476 8.06 38.55 -24.98
N SER A 477 8.41 38.05 -23.80
CA SER A 477 8.39 38.83 -22.55
C SER A 477 9.33 40.05 -22.57
N HIS A 478 10.30 40.08 -23.49
CA HIS A 478 11.21 41.22 -23.70
C HIS A 478 10.47 42.51 -24.08
N HIS A 479 9.29 42.43 -24.71
CA HIS A 479 8.47 43.60 -25.03
C HIS A 479 7.98 44.33 -23.77
N TYR A 480 7.45 43.59 -22.80
CA TYR A 480 7.03 44.15 -21.51
C TYR A 480 8.20 44.71 -20.71
N LEU A 481 9.33 43.99 -20.64
CA LEU A 481 10.54 44.49 -19.96
C LEU A 481 11.05 45.79 -20.57
N PHE A 482 10.93 45.95 -21.89
CA PHE A 482 11.30 47.16 -22.57
C PHE A 482 10.32 48.31 -22.28
N GLU A 483 9.01 48.05 -22.33
CA GLU A 483 7.97 49.03 -22.03
C GLU A 483 8.05 49.56 -20.59
N VAL A 484 8.37 48.68 -19.65
CA VAL A 484 8.59 49.02 -18.23
C VAL A 484 9.88 49.80 -17.99
N ASN A 485 10.89 49.62 -18.87
CA ASN A 485 12.16 50.35 -18.80
C ASN A 485 12.15 51.65 -19.61
N ASP A 486 11.19 51.83 -20.52
CA ASP A 486 10.98 53.09 -21.20
C ASP A 486 10.37 54.13 -20.24
N MET A 487 10.69 55.40 -20.44
CA MET A 487 10.57 56.46 -19.44
C MET A 487 9.14 56.76 -18.93
N THR A 488 8.11 56.18 -19.55
CA THR A 488 6.68 56.41 -19.29
C THR A 488 6.23 55.88 -17.93
N LEU A 489 6.69 54.71 -17.48
CA LEU A 489 6.32 54.15 -16.17
C LEU A 489 7.16 54.70 -15.02
N ARG A 490 8.39 55.17 -15.31
CA ARG A 490 9.31 55.78 -14.35
C ARG A 490 8.77 57.09 -13.77
N ARG A 491 7.87 57.78 -14.50
CA ARG A 491 7.17 59.00 -14.06
C ARG A 491 5.94 58.76 -13.18
N ARG A 492 5.35 57.55 -13.13
CA ARG A 492 4.07 57.29 -12.44
C ARG A 492 4.17 56.63 -11.07
N GLY A 493 5.37 56.33 -10.54
CA GLY A 493 5.55 55.86 -9.15
C GLY A 493 4.75 54.61 -8.73
N GLY A 494 4.14 53.89 -9.67
CA GLY A 494 3.23 52.78 -9.41
C GLY A 494 3.96 51.45 -9.25
N ARG A 495 3.37 50.52 -8.48
CA ARG A 495 3.84 49.13 -8.40
C ARG A 495 3.92 48.54 -9.81
N ARG A 496 5.04 47.90 -10.16
CA ARG A 496 5.18 47.11 -11.39
C ARG A 496 4.14 45.98 -11.37
N SER A 497 3.15 46.06 -12.26
CA SER A 497 2.13 45.03 -12.43
C SER A 497 2.58 44.04 -13.49
N TRP A 498 2.94 42.82 -13.09
CA TRP A 498 3.40 41.76 -14.02
C TRP A 498 2.27 41.14 -14.85
N TRP A 499 1.02 41.51 -14.62
CA TRP A 499 -0.16 40.93 -15.26
C TRP A 499 -0.14 40.99 -16.80
N PRO A 500 0.15 42.15 -17.44
CA PRO A 500 0.20 42.23 -18.91
C PRO A 500 1.29 41.33 -19.51
N ALA A 501 2.39 41.12 -18.80
CA ALA A 501 3.47 40.23 -19.24
C ALA A 501 3.03 38.76 -19.23
N ILE A 502 2.27 38.35 -18.20
CA ILE A 502 1.75 36.99 -18.05
C ILE A 502 0.69 36.72 -19.11
N GLU A 503 -0.20 37.67 -19.34
CA GLU A 503 -1.20 37.60 -20.42
C GLU A 503 -0.51 37.46 -21.78
N GLN A 504 0.51 38.29 -22.03
CA GLN A 504 1.28 38.24 -23.26
C GLN A 504 1.98 36.88 -23.47
N MET A 505 2.63 36.38 -22.44
CA MET A 505 3.32 35.09 -22.48
C MET A 505 2.34 33.93 -22.68
N THR A 506 1.17 33.98 -22.06
CA THR A 506 0.17 32.90 -22.15
C THR A 506 -0.38 32.78 -23.56
N TYR A 507 -0.81 33.89 -24.17
CA TYR A 507 -1.37 33.83 -25.52
C TYR A 507 -0.30 33.48 -26.57
N THR A 508 0.92 34.01 -26.42
CA THR A 508 2.03 33.71 -27.35
C THR A 508 2.45 32.25 -27.27
N SER A 509 2.44 31.65 -26.08
CA SER A 509 2.67 30.21 -25.91
C SER A 509 1.56 29.35 -26.51
N LEU A 510 0.29 29.74 -26.38
CA LEU A 510 -0.82 29.02 -27.03
C LEU A 510 -0.75 29.09 -28.56
N PHE A 511 -0.44 30.27 -29.10
CA PHE A 511 -0.17 30.43 -30.53
C PHE A 511 1.02 29.56 -30.96
N ALA A 512 2.08 29.52 -30.16
CA ALA A 512 3.25 28.73 -30.48
C ALA A 512 2.96 27.23 -30.55
N MET A 513 2.14 26.75 -29.63
CA MET A 513 1.66 25.37 -29.59
C MET A 513 0.83 25.04 -30.82
N TYR A 514 -0.09 25.93 -31.22
CA TYR A 514 -0.87 25.78 -32.45
C TYR A 514 0.02 25.74 -33.71
N ALA A 515 0.95 26.68 -33.85
CA ALA A 515 1.88 26.72 -34.97
C ALA A 515 2.79 25.48 -35.03
N CYS A 516 3.22 24.94 -33.87
CA CYS A 516 3.97 23.70 -33.78
C CYS A 516 3.14 22.50 -34.30
N LEU A 517 1.86 22.40 -33.95
CA LEU A 517 0.96 21.37 -34.48
C LEU A 517 0.81 21.46 -36.01
N LEU A 518 0.66 22.67 -36.55
CA LEU A 518 0.59 22.87 -38.00
C LEU A 518 1.89 22.51 -38.71
N TYR A 519 3.04 22.83 -38.09
CA TYR A 519 4.36 22.45 -38.60
C TYR A 519 4.50 20.92 -38.68
N LEU A 520 4.11 20.20 -37.63
CA LEU A 520 4.16 18.74 -37.60
C LEU A 520 3.18 18.12 -38.62
N ARG A 521 1.95 18.65 -38.71
CA ARG A 521 0.94 18.22 -39.70
C ARG A 521 1.41 18.40 -41.14
N SER A 522 2.08 19.50 -41.44
CA SER A 522 2.53 19.82 -42.80
C SER A 522 3.82 19.10 -43.19
N HIS A 523 4.10 17.93 -42.59
CA HIS A 523 5.32 17.16 -42.81
C HIS A 523 6.59 17.99 -42.57
N ARG A 524 6.59 18.82 -41.52
CA ARG A 524 7.68 19.74 -41.19
C ARG A 524 7.95 20.79 -42.27
N PHE A 525 6.95 21.17 -43.06
CA PHE A 525 7.10 22.24 -44.05
C PHE A 525 7.05 23.62 -43.38
N ILE A 526 8.21 24.28 -43.27
CA ILE A 526 8.36 25.52 -42.48
C ILE A 526 7.55 26.72 -43.01
N ILE A 527 7.22 26.72 -44.31
CA ILE A 527 6.43 27.80 -44.92
C ILE A 527 5.00 27.85 -44.33
N THR A 528 4.45 26.70 -43.92
CA THR A 528 3.12 26.61 -43.29
C THR A 528 2.99 27.51 -42.07
N PRO A 529 3.77 27.34 -40.99
CA PRO A 529 3.67 28.21 -39.82
C PRO A 529 4.09 29.66 -40.12
N ILE A 530 5.00 29.91 -41.07
CA ILE A 530 5.37 31.29 -41.47
C ILE A 530 4.16 32.05 -41.99
N LEU A 531 3.41 31.47 -42.93
CA LEU A 531 2.24 32.12 -43.51
C LEU A 531 1.13 32.33 -42.48
N VAL A 532 0.91 31.35 -41.61
CA VAL A 532 -0.07 31.45 -40.51
C VAL A 532 0.34 32.53 -39.51
N HIS A 533 1.62 32.62 -39.16
CA HIS A 533 2.15 33.67 -38.30
C HIS A 533 1.99 35.05 -38.95
N SER A 534 2.40 35.22 -40.21
CA SER A 534 2.17 36.46 -40.96
C SER A 534 0.69 36.88 -40.97
N PHE A 535 -0.22 35.93 -41.12
CA PHE A 535 -1.67 36.18 -41.06
C PHE A 535 -2.13 36.60 -39.64
N CYS A 536 -1.65 35.93 -38.59
CA CYS A 536 -1.95 36.31 -37.21
C CYS A 536 -1.42 37.72 -36.89
N ASN A 537 -0.22 38.08 -37.37
CA ASN A 537 0.32 39.43 -37.21
C ASN A 537 -0.53 40.48 -37.94
N LEU A 538 -1.13 40.12 -39.08
CA LEU A 538 -2.05 40.99 -39.82
C LEU A 538 -3.38 41.20 -39.07
N MET A 539 -3.93 40.15 -38.47
CA MET A 539 -5.19 40.23 -37.71
C MET A 539 -5.01 40.90 -36.34
N GLY A 540 -3.85 40.72 -35.72
CA GLY A 540 -3.57 41.22 -34.38
C GLY A 540 -4.35 40.49 -33.29
N PHE A 541 -4.23 40.97 -32.06
CA PHE A 541 -5.04 40.46 -30.95
C PHE A 541 -6.50 40.92 -31.12
N PRO A 542 -7.48 40.02 -30.98
CA PRO A 542 -8.88 40.39 -31.09
C PRO A 542 -9.26 41.40 -30.01
N ASP A 543 -9.73 42.58 -30.42
CA ASP A 543 -10.31 43.55 -29.50
C ASP A 543 -11.64 43.00 -28.95
N LEU A 544 -11.57 42.46 -27.73
CA LEU A 544 -12.71 41.84 -27.06
C LEU A 544 -13.84 42.83 -26.79
N GLU A 545 -13.52 44.11 -26.63
CA GLU A 545 -14.52 45.17 -26.41
C GLU A 545 -15.26 45.47 -27.72
N ALA A 546 -14.52 45.59 -28.82
CA ALA A 546 -15.12 45.71 -30.15
C ALA A 546 -15.97 44.48 -30.52
N ILE A 547 -15.56 43.27 -30.15
CA ILE A 547 -16.36 42.05 -30.36
C ILE A 547 -17.63 42.09 -29.51
N ALA A 548 -17.53 42.47 -28.24
CA ALA A 548 -18.66 42.57 -27.33
C ALA A 548 -19.72 43.60 -27.78
N SER A 549 -19.31 44.59 -28.58
CA SER A 549 -20.21 45.63 -29.11
C SER A 549 -21.24 45.11 -30.12
N SER A 550 -20.99 43.97 -30.78
CA SER A 550 -21.88 43.47 -31.83
C SER A 550 -22.27 41.99 -31.65
N LYS A 551 -23.58 41.75 -31.48
CA LYS A 551 -24.17 40.40 -31.42
C LYS A 551 -23.70 39.47 -32.55
N PRO A 552 -23.68 39.87 -33.84
CA PRO A 552 -23.18 38.99 -34.89
C PRO A 552 -21.72 38.60 -34.64
N ALA A 553 -20.82 39.54 -34.31
CA ALA A 553 -19.42 39.18 -34.09
C ALA A 553 -19.21 38.24 -32.89
N ILE A 554 -19.99 38.37 -31.82
CA ILE A 554 -19.94 37.42 -30.69
C ILE A 554 -20.32 36.01 -31.17
N THR A 555 -21.46 35.87 -31.87
CA THR A 555 -21.91 34.56 -32.38
C THR A 555 -20.90 33.96 -33.35
N LEU A 556 -20.30 34.79 -34.19
CA LEU A 556 -19.35 34.40 -35.21
C LEU A 556 -17.98 34.01 -34.62
N THR A 557 -17.55 34.70 -33.56
CA THR A 557 -16.34 34.33 -32.80
C THR A 557 -16.54 33.01 -32.09
N ALA A 558 -17.70 32.81 -31.43
CA ALA A 558 -18.00 31.58 -30.71
C ALA A 558 -18.09 30.37 -31.66
N THR A 559 -18.83 30.52 -32.76
CA THR A 559 -18.94 29.47 -33.79
C THR A 559 -17.59 29.18 -34.45
N GLY A 560 -16.82 30.21 -34.80
CA GLY A 560 -15.47 30.06 -35.34
C GLY A 560 -14.53 29.31 -34.39
N PHE A 561 -14.57 29.63 -33.09
CA PHE A 561 -13.77 28.93 -32.08
C PHE A 561 -14.17 27.45 -31.93
N VAL A 562 -15.47 27.14 -31.91
CA VAL A 562 -15.95 25.75 -31.84
C VAL A 562 -15.55 24.95 -33.08
N LEU A 563 -15.73 25.51 -34.28
CA LEU A 563 -15.32 24.88 -35.52
C LEU A 563 -13.81 24.67 -35.58
N TRP A 564 -13.04 25.66 -35.11
CA TRP A 564 -11.60 25.54 -34.99
C TRP A 564 -11.21 24.40 -34.04
N LEU A 565 -11.80 24.30 -32.84
CA LEU A 565 -11.54 23.20 -31.90
C LEU A 565 -11.85 21.83 -32.50
N LEU A 566 -13.00 21.68 -33.17
CA LEU A 566 -13.36 20.43 -33.85
C LEU A 566 -12.35 20.09 -34.95
N SER A 567 -11.92 21.08 -35.75
CA SER A 567 -10.91 20.88 -36.78
C SER A 567 -9.55 20.50 -36.19
N VAL A 568 -9.09 21.17 -35.13
CA VAL A 568 -7.83 20.84 -34.44
C VAL A 568 -7.90 19.45 -33.82
N SER A 569 -9.03 19.08 -33.21
CA SER A 569 -9.22 17.77 -32.57
C SER A 569 -9.20 16.63 -33.59
N TYR A 570 -9.91 16.79 -34.71
CA TYR A 570 -9.90 15.81 -35.81
C TYR A 570 -8.49 15.64 -36.38
N VAL A 571 -7.77 16.75 -36.51
CA VAL A 571 -6.39 16.77 -36.99
C VAL A 571 -5.43 16.10 -35.98
N TYR A 572 -5.57 16.38 -34.68
CA TYR A 572 -4.74 15.78 -33.63
C TYR A 572 -4.94 14.27 -33.53
N SER A 573 -6.17 13.77 -33.74
CA SER A 573 -6.42 12.32 -33.79
C SER A 573 -5.81 11.60 -35.00
N SER A 574 -5.32 12.35 -36.00
CA SER A 574 -4.70 11.82 -37.22
C SER A 574 -3.17 11.90 -37.25
N LEU A 575 -2.56 12.49 -36.20
CA LEU A 575 -1.12 12.56 -35.93
C LEU A 575 -0.72 11.45 -34.97
#